data_AF-A0A7Z8QX50-F1
#
_entry.id   AF-A0A7Z8QX50-F1
#
_cell.length_a   1.000
_cell.length_b   1.000
_cell.length_c   1.000
_cell.angle_alpha   90.00
_cell.angle_beta   90.00
_cell.angle_gamma   90.00
#
_symmetry.space_group_name_H-M   'P 1'
#
loop_
_entity.id
_entity.type
_entity.pdbx_description
1 polymer ?
#
loop_
_entity_poly.entity_id
_entity_poly.type
_entity_poly.pdbx_seq_one_letter_code
_entity_poly.pdbx_strand_id
1 'polypeptide(L)'
;MLNKIILPILLMILAYSLWLSHDFTQIAAGVAIFLFGVLSLKHGFQNFTGGALEKILRICTDRIWKSLSFGLVSTTLMQSSSLVSVLAISFLSVGLLDLASGIGIIFGANLGATASAWLIAGFGLKVKIANYAMPMLIFGVLLLF
;
A
#
# COMPACT_ATOMS: atom_id res chain seq x y z
N MET A 1 -28.18 -20.94 -6.22
CA MET A 1 -27.62 -22.31 -6.17
C MET A 1 -26.32 -22.48 -6.97
N LEU A 2 -26.09 -21.71 -8.03
CA LEU A 2 -24.91 -21.84 -8.91
C LEU A 2 -23.55 -21.58 -8.22
N ASN A 3 -23.47 -20.62 -7.29
CA ASN A 3 -22.23 -20.29 -6.56
C ASN A 3 -21.73 -21.41 -5.63
N LYS A 4 -22.61 -22.32 -5.16
CA LYS A 4 -22.19 -23.43 -4.27
C LYS A 4 -21.40 -24.51 -5.00
N ILE A 5 -21.54 -24.63 -6.32
CA ILE A 5 -20.86 -25.65 -7.14
C ILE A 5 -19.68 -25.03 -7.91
N ILE A 6 -19.82 -23.78 -8.37
CA ILE A 6 -18.74 -23.09 -9.09
C ILE A 6 -17.51 -22.86 -8.18
N LEU A 7 -17.71 -22.43 -6.94
CA LEU A 7 -16.61 -22.12 -6.03
C LEU A 7 -15.68 -23.32 -5.76
N PRO A 8 -16.17 -24.52 -5.38
CA PRO A 8 -15.28 -25.67 -5.15
C PRO A 8 -14.59 -26.16 -6.42
N ILE A 9 -15.25 -26.08 -7.59
CA ILE A 9 -14.63 -26.43 -8.88
C ILE A 9 -13.47 -25.47 -9.19
N LEU A 10 -13.69 -24.17 -9.00
CA LEU A 10 -12.68 -23.15 -9.25
C LEU A 10 -11.48 -23.31 -8.29
N LEU A 11 -11.73 -23.63 -7.02
CA LEU A 11 -10.68 -23.93 -6.04
C LEU A 11 -9.88 -25.18 -6.40
N MET A 12 -10.53 -26.25 -6.89
CA MET A 12 -9.83 -27.45 -7.35
C MET A 12 -8.96 -27.19 -8.57
N ILE A 13 -9.47 -26.41 -9.54
CA ILE A 13 -8.69 -25.99 -10.72
C ILE A 13 -7.48 -25.14 -10.30
N LEU A 14 -7.68 -24.21 -9.36
CA LEU A 14 -6.61 -23.37 -8.82
C LEU A 14 -5.55 -24.22 -8.11
N ALA A 15 -5.95 -25.15 -7.23
CA ALA A 15 -5.03 -26.04 -6.53
C ALA A 15 -4.23 -26.92 -7.49
N TYR A 16 -4.88 -27.43 -8.54
CA TYR A 16 -4.22 -28.19 -9.60
C TYR A 16 -3.22 -27.34 -10.38
N SER A 17 -3.61 -26.11 -10.75
CA SER A 17 -2.73 -25.15 -11.45
C SER A 17 -1.51 -24.73 -10.63
N LEU A 18 -1.67 -24.56 -9.30
CA LEU A 18 -0.58 -24.29 -8.38
C LEU A 18 0.39 -25.46 -8.30
N TRP A 19 -0.11 -26.69 -8.20
CA TRP A 19 0.76 -27.86 -8.15
C TRP A 19 1.56 -28.02 -9.46
N LEU A 20 0.93 -27.77 -10.61
CA LEU A 20 1.55 -28.05 -11.91
C LEU A 20 2.72 -27.14 -12.25
N SER A 21 2.73 -25.90 -11.72
CA SER A 21 3.70 -24.88 -12.13
C SER A 21 4.32 -24.15 -10.93
N HIS A 22 5.64 -24.28 -10.83
CA HIS A 22 6.42 -23.66 -9.76
C HIS A 22 6.32 -22.12 -9.81
N ASP A 23 6.39 -21.53 -11.02
CA ASP A 23 6.30 -20.08 -11.22
C ASP A 23 4.96 -19.51 -10.79
N PHE A 24 3.85 -20.20 -11.12
CA PHE A 24 2.52 -19.76 -10.72
C PHE A 24 2.36 -19.80 -9.20
N THR A 25 2.91 -20.82 -8.54
CA THR A 25 2.94 -20.89 -7.08
C THR A 25 3.71 -19.73 -6.46
N GLN A 26 4.88 -19.36 -7.01
CA GLN A 26 5.65 -18.23 -6.50
C GLN A 26 4.89 -16.90 -6.64
N ILE A 27 4.26 -16.66 -7.80
CA ILE A 27 3.46 -15.45 -8.03
C ILE A 27 2.25 -15.43 -7.09
N ALA A 28 1.51 -16.53 -6.98
CA ALA A 28 0.32 -16.63 -6.13
C ALA A 28 0.68 -16.44 -4.65
N ALA A 29 1.78 -17.03 -4.18
CA ALA A 29 2.29 -16.84 -2.82
C ALA A 29 2.68 -15.38 -2.57
N GLY A 30 3.37 -14.74 -3.52
CA GLY A 30 3.72 -13.32 -3.42
C GLY A 30 2.48 -12.41 -3.33
N VAL A 31 1.46 -12.66 -4.16
CA VAL A 31 0.18 -11.94 -4.11
C VAL A 31 -0.54 -12.18 -2.78
N ALA A 32 -0.55 -13.41 -2.28
CA ALA A 32 -1.17 -13.74 -0.99
C ALA A 32 -0.50 -12.99 0.17
N ILE A 33 0.83 -12.96 0.22
CA ILE A 33 1.59 -12.21 1.23
C ILE A 33 1.34 -10.70 1.10
N PHE A 34 1.32 -10.18 -0.13
CA PHE A 34 1.01 -8.76 -0.37
C PHE A 34 -0.38 -8.38 0.13
N LEU A 35 -1.42 -9.15 -0.23
CA LEU A 35 -2.79 -8.93 0.23
C LEU A 35 -2.90 -9.05 1.76
N PHE A 36 -2.21 -10.02 2.36
CA PHE A 36 -2.12 -10.14 3.82
C PHE A 36 -1.51 -8.88 4.46
N GLY A 37 -0.45 -8.34 3.87
CA GLY A 37 0.15 -7.08 4.31
C GLY A 37 -0.83 -5.90 4.23
N VAL A 38 -1.58 -5.77 3.13
CA VAL A 38 -2.60 -4.72 2.96
C VAL A 38 -3.73 -4.86 3.98
N LEU A 39 -4.21 -6.08 4.23
CA LEU A 39 -5.22 -6.34 5.26
C LEU A 39 -4.70 -6.01 6.67
N SER A 40 -3.45 -6.38 6.97
CA SER A 40 -2.81 -6.07 8.25
C SER A 40 -2.68 -4.56 8.45
N LEU A 41 -2.29 -3.81 7.42
CA LEU A 41 -2.27 -2.35 7.44
C LEU A 41 -3.66 -1.76 7.71
N LYS A 42 -4.69 -2.26 7.02
CA LYS A 42 -6.08 -1.84 7.24
C LYS A 42 -6.48 -2.02 8.71
N HIS A 43 -6.23 -3.19 9.30
CA HIS A 43 -6.55 -3.45 10.71
C HIS A 43 -5.73 -2.59 11.67
N GLY A 44 -4.44 -2.40 11.41
CA GLY A 44 -3.59 -1.51 12.18
C GLY A 44 -4.12 -0.07 12.19
N PHE A 45 -4.50 0.45 11.02
CA PHE A 45 -5.02 1.81 10.89
C PHE A 45 -6.41 2.01 11.50
N GLN A 46 -7.25 0.98 11.55
CA GLN A 46 -8.53 1.05 12.27
C GLN A 46 -8.34 1.43 13.74
N ASN A 47 -7.27 0.94 14.38
CA ASN A 47 -6.95 1.29 15.77
C ASN A 47 -6.51 2.74 15.97
N PHE A 48 -6.16 3.45 14.90
CA PHE A 48 -5.75 4.86 14.93
C PHE A 48 -6.87 5.83 14.54
N THR A 49 -8.06 5.32 14.17
CA THR A 49 -9.25 6.15 13.90
C THR A 49 -9.67 6.92 15.17
N GLY A 50 -10.05 8.19 15.02
CA GLY A 50 -10.31 9.13 16.11
C GLY A 50 -9.06 9.63 16.86
N GLY A 51 -7.87 9.12 16.53
CA GLY A 51 -6.61 9.41 17.23
C GLY A 51 -5.78 10.55 16.62
N ALA A 52 -4.50 10.58 17.00
CA ALA A 52 -3.54 11.57 16.51
C ALA A 52 -3.26 11.45 15.01
N LEU A 53 -3.24 10.23 14.47
CA LEU A 53 -2.97 9.98 13.05
C LEU A 53 -4.04 10.60 12.15
N GLU A 54 -5.32 10.45 12.50
CA GLU A 54 -6.44 11.05 11.76
C GLU A 54 -6.33 12.58 11.73
N LYS A 55 -6.02 13.21 12.87
CA LYS A 55 -5.84 14.66 12.95
C LYS A 55 -4.70 15.14 12.07
N ILE A 56 -3.56 14.45 12.09
CA ILE A 56 -2.40 14.80 11.28
C ILE A 56 -2.73 14.66 9.79
N LEU A 57 -3.30 13.52 9.39
CA LEU A 57 -3.73 13.29 8.01
C LEU A 57 -4.68 14.41 7.55
N ARG A 58 -5.70 14.73 8.35
CA ARG A 58 -6.68 15.76 8.02
C ARG A 58 -6.07 17.15 7.85
N ILE A 59 -5.08 17.52 8.67
CA ILE A 59 -4.35 18.81 8.53
C ILE A 59 -3.46 18.83 7.30
N CYS A 60 -2.85 17.69 6.95
CA CYS A 60 -1.98 17.55 5.79
C CYS A 60 -2.76 17.40 4.48
N THR A 61 -4.05 17.05 4.52
CA THR A 61 -4.86 16.77 3.33
C THR A 61 -6.18 17.55 3.27
N ASP A 62 -6.34 18.62 4.04
CA ASP A 62 -7.53 19.50 4.10
C ASP A 62 -7.80 20.25 2.78
N ARG A 63 -6.78 20.42 1.94
CA ARG A 63 -6.89 21.06 0.62
C ARG A 63 -6.32 20.17 -0.47
N ILE A 64 -6.87 20.26 -1.68
CA ILE A 64 -6.43 19.48 -2.84
C ILE A 64 -4.93 19.64 -3.11
N TRP A 65 -4.42 20.89 -3.13
CA TRP A 65 -2.99 21.14 -3.33
C TRP A 65 -2.11 20.51 -2.23
N LYS A 66 -2.55 20.54 -0.97
CA LYS A 66 -1.82 19.89 0.13
C LYS A 66 -1.84 18.36 0.00
N SER A 67 -2.98 17.77 -0.36
CA SER A 67 -3.07 16.33 -0.62
C SER A 67 -2.19 15.89 -1.81
N LEU A 68 -2.11 16.72 -2.86
CA LEU A 68 -1.20 16.53 -3.99
C LEU A 68 0.26 16.56 -3.55
N SER A 69 0.66 17.61 -2.81
CA SER A 69 2.02 17.72 -2.28
C SER A 69 2.35 16.58 -1.32
N PHE A 70 1.40 16.15 -0.50
CA PHE A 70 1.57 14.99 0.40
C PHE A 70 1.86 13.71 -0.41
N GLY A 71 1.09 13.45 -1.46
CA GLY A 71 1.33 12.30 -2.34
C GLY A 71 2.67 12.36 -3.08
N LEU A 72 3.06 13.55 -3.55
CA LEU A 72 4.33 13.79 -4.24
C LEU A 72 5.52 13.54 -3.30
N VAL A 73 5.51 14.16 -2.12
CA VAL A 73 6.57 14.01 -1.13
C VAL A 73 6.62 12.57 -0.62
N SER A 74 5.48 11.98 -0.27
CA SER A 74 5.42 10.60 0.21
C SER A 74 5.97 9.62 -0.82
N THR A 75 5.59 9.76 -2.10
CA THR A 75 6.13 8.90 -3.16
C THR A 75 7.62 9.14 -3.38
N THR A 76 8.07 10.38 -3.31
CA THR A 76 9.51 10.68 -3.47
C THR A 76 10.34 10.03 -2.36
N LEU A 77 9.83 10.04 -1.13
CA LEU A 77 10.48 9.41 0.02
C LEU A 77 10.40 7.88 -0.05
N MET A 78 9.24 7.33 -0.37
CA MET A 78 9.01 5.88 -0.41
C MET A 78 9.50 5.24 -1.72
N GLN A 79 9.81 6.04 -2.74
CA GLN A 79 10.19 5.64 -4.10
C GLN A 79 9.19 4.68 -4.78
N SER A 80 7.93 4.65 -4.31
CA SER A 80 6.91 3.73 -4.79
C SER A 80 5.54 4.40 -4.79
N SER A 81 5.08 4.80 -5.98
CA SER A 81 3.75 5.38 -6.17
C SER A 81 2.63 4.36 -5.96
N SER A 82 2.89 3.08 -6.26
CA SER A 82 1.93 1.99 -6.04
C SER A 82 1.69 1.77 -4.55
N LEU A 83 2.74 1.78 -3.72
CA LEU A 83 2.61 1.65 -2.28
C LEU A 83 1.85 2.82 -1.66
N VAL A 84 2.17 4.06 -2.06
CA VAL A 84 1.45 5.26 -1.58
C VAL A 84 -0.03 5.22 -1.99
N SER A 85 -0.34 4.73 -3.19
CA SER A 85 -1.72 4.57 -3.66
C SER A 85 -2.49 3.54 -2.83
N VAL A 86 -1.88 2.40 -2.51
CA VAL A 86 -2.48 1.36 -1.67
C VAL A 86 -2.74 1.86 -0.25
N LEU A 87 -1.83 2.67 0.32
CA LEU A 87 -2.02 3.33 1.60
C LEU A 87 -3.18 4.32 1.56
N ALA A 88 -3.27 5.16 0.51
CA ALA A 88 -4.38 6.09 0.34
C ALA A 88 -5.72 5.34 0.28
N ILE A 89 -5.81 4.25 -0.48
CA ILE A 89 -7.01 3.39 -0.54
C ILE A 89 -7.32 2.78 0.84
N SER A 90 -6.30 2.36 1.58
CA SER A 90 -6.48 1.80 2.93
C SER A 90 -7.03 2.84 3.90
N PHE A 91 -6.52 4.06 3.89
CA PHE A 91 -7.01 5.18 4.70
C PHE A 91 -8.45 5.58 4.33
N LEU A 92 -8.78 5.63 3.03
CA LEU A 92 -10.16 5.83 2.56
C LEU A 92 -11.09 4.73 3.08
N SER A 93 -10.64 3.47 3.03
CA SER A 93 -11.44 2.30 3.42
C SER A 93 -11.78 2.25 4.91
N VAL A 94 -11.01 2.95 5.75
CA VAL A 94 -11.24 3.03 7.20
C VAL A 94 -11.78 4.41 7.63
N GLY A 95 -12.04 5.31 6.69
CA GLY A 95 -12.60 6.64 6.96
C GLY A 95 -11.61 7.69 7.47
N LEU A 96 -10.29 7.43 7.38
CA LEU A 96 -9.25 8.39 7.79
C LEU A 96 -9.05 9.53 6.78
N LEU A 97 -9.50 9.34 5.53
CA LEU A 97 -9.41 10.32 4.45
C LEU A 97 -10.74 10.38 3.70
N ASP A 98 -11.03 11.55 3.12
CA ASP A 98 -12.12 11.74 2.17
C ASP A 98 -11.66 11.41 0.75
N LEU A 99 -12.60 11.03 -0.12
CA LEU A 99 -12.31 10.66 -1.52
C LEU A 99 -11.53 11.75 -2.28
N ALA A 100 -11.88 13.02 -2.09
CA ALA A 100 -11.21 14.14 -2.74
C ALA A 100 -9.72 14.23 -2.35
N SER A 101 -9.41 14.05 -1.06
CA SER A 101 -8.04 14.00 -0.55
C SER A 101 -7.30 12.77 -1.09
N GLY A 102 -7.96 11.61 -1.11
CA GLY A 102 -7.39 10.38 -1.67
C GLY A 102 -7.01 10.50 -3.16
N ILE A 103 -7.89 11.11 -3.97
CA ILE A 103 -7.61 11.40 -5.38
C ILE A 103 -6.39 12.33 -5.49
N GLY A 104 -6.35 13.41 -4.70
CA GLY A 104 -5.21 14.33 -4.69
C GLY A 104 -3.88 13.63 -4.35
N ILE A 105 -3.88 12.73 -3.36
CA ILE A 105 -2.70 11.92 -3.01
C ILE A 105 -2.27 11.04 -4.18
N ILE A 106 -3.19 10.38 -4.87
CA ILE A 106 -2.87 9.49 -6.01
C ILE A 106 -2.25 10.30 -7.17
N PHE A 107 -2.83 11.45 -7.50
CA PHE A 107 -2.23 12.34 -8.51
C PHE A 107 -0.84 12.82 -8.09
N GLY A 108 -0.69 13.18 -6.81
CA GLY A 108 0.58 13.59 -6.22
C GLY A 108 1.60 12.47 -6.32
N ALA A 109 1.19 11.23 -6.04
CA ALA A 109 2.05 10.06 -6.09
C ALA A 109 2.61 9.81 -7.49
N ASN A 110 1.78 9.95 -8.52
CA ASN A 110 2.25 9.83 -9.91
C ASN A 110 3.26 10.92 -10.28
N LEU A 111 3.08 12.15 -9.80
CA LEU A 111 4.08 13.23 -9.96
C LEU A 111 5.34 12.97 -9.12
N GLY A 112 5.22 12.36 -7.94
CA GLY A 112 6.35 12.00 -7.10
C GLY A 112 7.26 10.96 -7.76
N ALA A 113 6.70 10.01 -8.50
CA ALA A 113 7.50 9.01 -9.22
C ALA A 113 8.41 9.65 -10.28
N THR A 114 7.93 10.67 -11.00
CA THR A 114 8.76 11.40 -11.96
C THR A 114 9.78 12.28 -11.25
N ALA A 115 9.41 12.97 -10.17
CA ALA A 115 10.33 13.76 -9.35
C ALA A 115 11.46 12.88 -8.77
N SER A 116 11.15 11.66 -8.35
CA SER A 116 12.12 10.67 -7.87
C SER A 116 13.13 10.32 -8.95
N ALA A 117 12.68 10.06 -10.18
CA ALA A 117 13.55 9.73 -11.31
C ALA A 117 14.53 10.89 -11.62
N TRP A 118 14.05 12.12 -11.61
CA TRP A 118 14.89 13.31 -11.79
C TRP A 118 15.87 13.53 -10.63
N LEU A 119 15.44 13.31 -9.38
CA LEU A 119 16.33 13.39 -8.21
C LEU A 119 17.43 12.33 -8.26
N ILE A 120 17.11 11.10 -8.61
CA ILE A 120 18.08 10.02 -8.77
C ILE A 120 19.05 10.33 -9.92
N ALA A 121 18.54 10.82 -11.05
CA ALA A 121 19.36 11.17 -12.21
C ALA A 121 20.28 12.38 -11.96
N GLY A 122 19.77 13.42 -11.28
CA GLY A 122 20.50 14.67 -11.04
C GLY A 122 21.45 14.61 -9.83
N PHE A 123 21.06 13.93 -8.75
CA PHE A 123 21.80 13.91 -7.49
C PHE A 123 22.40 12.55 -7.12
N GLY A 124 22.14 11.51 -7.92
CA GLY A 124 22.71 10.17 -7.67
C GLY A 124 22.21 9.51 -6.38
N LEU A 125 21.05 9.95 -5.86
CA LEU A 125 20.53 9.52 -4.56
C LEU A 125 20.13 8.03 -4.59
N LYS A 126 21.03 7.14 -4.18
CA LYS A 126 20.78 5.68 -4.10
C LYS A 126 20.55 5.27 -2.65
N VAL A 127 19.41 5.66 -2.08
CA VAL A 127 19.02 5.20 -0.74
C VAL A 127 18.31 3.85 -0.86
N LYS A 128 18.94 2.79 -0.34
CA LYS A 128 18.30 1.46 -0.22
C LYS A 128 17.37 1.45 0.99
N ILE A 129 16.12 1.87 0.78
CA ILE A 129 15.07 1.90 1.82
C ILE A 129 14.86 0.52 2.46
N ALA A 130 15.10 -0.56 1.69
CA ALA A 130 14.98 -1.94 2.16
C ALA A 130 15.78 -2.24 3.44
N ASN A 131 16.96 -1.64 3.61
CA ASN A 131 17.79 -1.87 4.80
C ASN A 131 17.14 -1.34 6.08
N TYR A 132 16.34 -0.28 5.99
CA TYR A 132 15.60 0.29 7.11
C TYR A 132 14.24 -0.40 7.31
N ALA A 133 13.63 -0.87 6.23
CA ALA A 133 12.35 -1.57 6.28
C ALA A 133 12.43 -2.91 7.01
N MET A 134 13.54 -3.65 6.85
CA MET A 134 13.71 -4.99 7.44
C MET A 134 13.61 -5.00 8.98
N PRO A 135 14.35 -4.14 9.73
CA PRO A 135 14.14 -4.01 11.18
C PRO A 135 12.73 -3.57 11.57
N MET A 136 12.13 -2.62 10.84
CA MET A 136 10.77 -2.14 11.13
C MET A 136 9.72 -3.25 10.98
N LEU A 137 9.92 -4.17 10.04
CA LEU A 137 9.05 -5.33 9.86
C LEU A 137 9.08 -6.25 11.09
N ILE A 138 10.28 -6.52 11.63
CA ILE A 138 10.45 -7.36 12.84
C ILE A 138 9.69 -6.74 14.03
N PHE A 139 9.90 -5.45 14.29
CA PHE A 139 9.18 -4.76 15.36
C PHE A 139 7.67 -4.71 15.11
N GLY A 140 7.25 -4.49 13.85
CA GLY A 140 5.84 -4.47 13.48
C GLY A 140 5.14 -5.80 13.75
N VAL A 141 5.78 -6.94 13.46
CA VAL A 141 5.22 -8.26 13.75
C VAL A 141 5.18 -8.54 15.25
N LEU A 142 6.21 -8.15 16.00
CA LEU A 142 6.23 -8.31 17.46
C LEU A 142 5.11 -7.52 18.15
N LEU A 143 4.84 -6.29 17.68
CA LEU A 143 3.80 -5.42 18.22
C LEU A 143 2.38 -5.78 17.76
N LEU A 144 2.24 -6.74 16.84
CA LEU A 144 0.96 -7.22 16.34
C LEU A 144 0.28 -8.19 17.32
N PHE A 145 1.04 -8.76 18.26
CA PHE A 145 0.58 -9.63 19.36
C PHE A 145 0.59 -8.86 20.69
#